data_AF-A0A959IR88-F1
#
_entry.id   AF-A0A959IR88-F1
#
_cell.length_a   1.000
_cell.length_b   1.000
_cell.length_c   1.000
_cell.angle_alpha   90.00
_cell.angle_beta   90.00
_cell.angle_gamma   90.00
#
_symmetry.space_group_name_H-M   'P 1'
#
loop_
_entity.id
_entity.type
_entity.pdbx_description
1 polymer ?
#
loop_
_entity_poly.entity_id
_entity_poly.type
_entity_poly.pdbx_seq_one_letter_code
_entity_poly.pdbx_strand_id
1 'polypeptide(L)'
;ELEKAIADHDLVEIADALCDLQYVLSGAVLEFGMGEQFRALFDEVQRSNMSKTCASREEAEATARHYQETRGFETYIKQSGDHWLVYRAGDHKTLKSINYSPADLAGILQG
;
A
#
# COMPACT_ATOMS: atom_id res chain seq x y z
N GLU A 1 -11.86 19.49 -7.84
CA GLU A 1 -11.19 19.78 -9.12
C GLU A 1 -10.44 18.59 -9.73
N LEU A 2 -9.79 17.74 -8.93
CA LEU A 2 -8.90 16.68 -9.39
C LEU A 2 -9.47 15.72 -10.47
N GLU A 3 -10.71 15.23 -10.31
CA GLU A 3 -11.32 14.31 -11.28
C GLU A 3 -11.43 14.92 -12.69
N LYS A 4 -11.82 16.20 -12.74
CA LYS A 4 -11.93 16.96 -14.00
C LYS A 4 -10.54 17.19 -14.61
N ALA A 5 -9.56 17.60 -13.80
CA ALA A 5 -8.20 17.83 -14.27
C ALA A 5 -7.55 16.55 -14.85
N ILE A 6 -7.83 15.38 -14.26
CA ILE A 6 -7.42 14.07 -14.80
C ILE A 6 -8.06 13.81 -16.17
N ALA A 7 -9.37 14.07 -16.31
CA ALA A 7 -10.07 13.88 -17.58
C ALA A 7 -9.56 14.83 -18.68
N ASP A 8 -9.18 16.06 -18.31
CA ASP A 8 -8.67 17.10 -19.21
C ASP A 8 -7.14 16.97 -19.45
N HIS A 9 -6.46 16.00 -18.83
CA HIS A 9 -5.00 15.82 -18.85
C HIS A 9 -4.20 17.07 -18.45
N ASP A 10 -4.77 17.93 -17.61
CA ASP A 10 -4.13 19.16 -17.15
C ASP A 10 -3.24 18.89 -15.95
N LEU A 11 -1.94 18.71 -16.21
CA LEU A 11 -0.96 18.41 -15.17
C LEU A 11 -0.79 19.54 -14.14
N VAL A 12 -1.09 20.79 -14.49
CA VAL A 12 -0.96 21.93 -13.57
C VAL A 12 -2.10 21.90 -12.55
N GLU A 13 -3.33 21.74 -13.02
CA GLU A 13 -4.51 21.64 -12.14
C GLU A 13 -4.49 20.35 -11.30
N ILE A 14 -3.94 19.25 -11.83
CA ILE A 14 -3.68 18.04 -11.05
C ILE A 14 -2.68 18.33 -9.93
N ALA A 15 -1.58 19.01 -10.21
CA ALA A 15 -0.56 19.32 -9.21
C ALA A 15 -1.09 20.23 -8.10
N ASP A 16 -1.86 21.27 -8.45
CA ASP A 16 -2.51 22.18 -7.51
C ASP A 16 -3.44 21.42 -6.55
N ALA A 17 -4.35 20.60 -7.09
CA ALA A 17 -5.26 19.80 -6.29
C ALA A 17 -4.55 18.78 -5.37
N LEU A 18 -3.42 18.22 -5.80
CA LEU A 18 -2.60 17.34 -4.95
C LEU A 18 -1.89 18.11 -3.83
N CYS A 19 -1.40 19.32 -4.11
CA CYS A 19 -0.81 20.21 -3.12
C CYS A 19 -1.83 20.65 -2.06
N ASP A 20 -3.05 20.98 -2.45
CA ASP A 20 -4.13 21.33 -1.53
C ASP A 20 -4.49 20.19 -0.58
N LEU A 21 -4.59 18.96 -1.09
CA LEU A 21 -4.80 17.76 -0.27
C LEU A 21 -3.66 17.56 0.72
N GLN A 22 -2.42 17.74 0.28
CA GLN A 22 -1.26 17.63 1.16
C GLN A 22 -1.23 18.74 2.22
N TYR A 23 -1.63 19.97 1.90
CA TYR A 23 -1.66 21.09 2.83
C TYR A 23 -2.65 20.82 3.97
N VAL A 24 -3.88 20.39 3.63
CA VAL A 24 -4.91 20.01 4.61
C VAL A 24 -4.45 18.82 5.46
N LEU A 25 -3.86 17.79 4.85
CA LEU A 25 -3.32 16.64 5.58
C LEU A 25 -2.24 17.04 6.58
N SER A 26 -1.26 17.84 6.14
CA SER A 26 -0.18 18.33 7.00
C SER A 26 -0.72 19.17 8.16
N GLY A 27 -1.71 20.03 7.90
CA GLY A 27 -2.40 20.79 8.94
C GLY A 27 -3.07 19.89 9.97
N ALA A 28 -3.79 18.86 9.52
CA ALA A 28 -4.43 17.90 10.42
C ALA A 28 -3.41 17.10 11.25
N VAL A 29 -2.31 16.66 10.65
CA VAL A 29 -1.22 15.97 11.37
C VAL A 29 -0.69 16.81 12.53
N LEU A 30 -0.50 18.11 12.31
CA LEU A 30 -0.07 19.04 13.35
C LEU A 30 -1.14 19.27 14.41
N GLU A 31 -2.40 19.46 14.00
CA GLU A 31 -3.54 19.68 14.91
C GLU A 31 -3.75 18.49 15.86
N PHE A 32 -3.52 17.26 15.38
CA PHE A 32 -3.58 16.06 16.22
C PHE A 32 -2.28 15.76 17.00
N GLY A 33 -1.31 16.68 17.00
CA GLY A 33 -0.06 16.55 17.76
C GLY A 33 0.91 15.49 17.22
N MET A 34 0.75 15.05 15.97
CA MET A 34 1.55 13.97 15.38
C MET A 34 2.77 14.49 14.61
N GLY A 35 3.04 15.80 14.59
CA GLY A 35 4.09 16.40 13.76
C GLY A 35 5.46 15.71 13.83
N GLU A 36 5.98 15.47 15.03
CA GLU A 36 7.30 14.85 15.25
C GLU A 36 7.32 13.35 14.88
N GLN A 37 6.20 12.66 15.04
CA GLN A 37 6.10 11.20 14.86
C GLN A 37 5.56 10.79 13.48
N PHE A 38 4.96 11.71 12.72
CA PHE A 38 4.22 11.37 11.49
C PHE A 38 5.10 10.72 10.43
N ARG A 39 6.36 11.12 10.32
CA ARG A 39 7.33 10.46 9.45
C ARG A 39 7.51 8.99 9.81
N ALA A 40 7.72 8.67 11.09
CA ALA A 40 7.88 7.30 11.54
C ALA A 40 6.61 6.47 11.30
N LEU A 41 5.43 7.06 11.53
CA LEU A 41 4.14 6.42 11.24
C LEU A 41 4.00 6.12 9.74
N PHE A 42 4.33 7.07 8.88
CA PHE A 42 4.29 6.89 7.43
C PHE A 42 5.25 5.81 6.95
N ASP A 43 6.51 5.85 7.43
CA ASP A 43 7.54 4.88 7.08
C ASP A 43 7.12 3.45 7.50
N GLU A 44 6.47 3.29 8.66
CA GLU A 44 5.95 2.00 9.12
C GLU A 44 4.76 1.50 8.27
N VAL A 45 3.84 2.38 7.88
CA VAL A 45 2.78 2.03 6.92
C VAL A 45 3.39 1.61 5.58
N GLN A 46 4.41 2.33 5.11
CA GLN A 46 5.10 2.00 3.86
C GLN A 46 5.81 0.64 3.96
N ARG A 47 6.53 0.37 5.04
CA ARG A 47 7.16 -0.94 5.31
C ARG A 47 6.12 -2.06 5.30
N SER A 48 4.98 -1.87 5.98
CA SER A 48 3.89 -2.85 5.99
C SER A 48 3.29 -3.06 4.60
N ASN A 49 3.10 -1.99 3.81
CA ASN A 49 2.60 -2.08 2.44
C ASN A 49 3.55 -2.86 1.53
N MET A 50 4.85 -2.60 1.62
CA MET A 50 5.86 -3.34 0.84
C MET A 50 5.90 -4.81 1.21
N SER A 51 5.68 -5.16 2.49
CA SER A 51 5.60 -6.56 2.94
C SER A 51 4.41 -7.36 2.38
N LYS A 52 3.43 -6.69 1.73
CA LYS A 52 2.33 -7.39 1.05
C LYS A 52 2.80 -8.07 -0.24
N THR A 53 3.88 -7.59 -0.83
CA THR A 53 4.47 -8.17 -2.06
C THR A 53 5.45 -9.28 -1.70
N CYS A 54 5.71 -10.20 -2.64
CA CYS A 54 6.67 -11.28 -2.44
C CYS A 54 8.03 -10.85 -3.01
N ALA A 55 9.12 -11.06 -2.27
CA ALA A 55 10.47 -10.70 -2.69
C ALA A 55 11.07 -11.70 -3.68
N SER A 56 10.56 -12.94 -3.71
CA SER A 56 11.00 -13.97 -4.64
C SER A 56 9.84 -14.73 -5.26
N ARG A 57 10.14 -15.45 -6.34
CA ARG A 57 9.16 -16.31 -7.00
C ARG A 57 8.73 -17.46 -6.08
N GLU A 58 9.65 -18.02 -5.31
CA GLU A 58 9.39 -19.09 -4.36
C GLU A 58 8.42 -18.65 -3.27
N GLU A 59 8.57 -17.42 -2.76
CA GLU A 59 7.64 -16.82 -1.81
C GLU A 59 6.25 -16.60 -2.43
N ALA A 60 6.19 -16.16 -3.69
CA ALA A 60 4.93 -16.01 -4.41
C ALA A 60 4.23 -17.35 -4.64
N GLU A 61 4.97 -18.40 -4.98
CA GLU A 61 4.44 -19.76 -5.14
C GLU A 61 3.96 -20.34 -3.80
N ALA A 62 4.69 -20.10 -2.71
CA ALA A 62 4.26 -20.47 -1.36
C ALA A 62 2.99 -19.70 -0.95
N THR A 63 2.89 -18.43 -1.30
CA THR A 63 1.70 -17.61 -1.07
C THR A 63 0.50 -18.10 -1.87
N ALA A 64 0.67 -18.41 -3.15
CA ALA A 64 -0.37 -19.01 -4.00
C ALA A 64 -0.90 -20.32 -3.39
N ARG A 65 0.00 -21.22 -2.98
CA ARG A 65 -0.36 -22.47 -2.29
C ARG A 65 -1.14 -22.22 -1.00
N HIS A 66 -0.66 -21.29 -0.16
CA HIS A 66 -1.33 -20.95 1.10
C HIS A 66 -2.79 -20.54 0.88
N TYR A 67 -3.09 -19.67 -0.09
CA TYR A 67 -4.47 -19.26 -0.37
C TYR A 67 -5.29 -20.34 -1.06
N GLN A 68 -4.67 -21.18 -1.90
CA GLN A 68 -5.36 -22.35 -2.45
C GLN A 68 -5.77 -23.31 -1.32
N GLU A 69 -4.90 -23.59 -0.36
CA GLU A 69 -5.16 -24.53 0.75
C GLU A 69 -6.13 -23.97 1.80
N THR A 70 -6.00 -22.69 2.17
CA THR A 70 -6.77 -22.09 3.27
C THR A 70 -8.08 -21.45 2.84
N ARG A 71 -8.24 -21.15 1.55
CA ARG A 71 -9.41 -20.43 1.00
C ARG A 71 -9.93 -21.02 -0.31
N GLY A 72 -9.22 -21.94 -0.96
CA GLY A 72 -9.60 -22.49 -2.26
C GLY A 72 -9.49 -21.48 -3.41
N PHE A 73 -8.68 -20.43 -3.26
CA PHE A 73 -8.55 -19.41 -4.30
C PHE A 73 -7.67 -19.89 -5.44
N GLU A 74 -8.22 -19.89 -6.65
CA GLU A 74 -7.41 -19.92 -7.86
C GLU A 74 -6.59 -18.63 -7.94
N THR A 75 -5.28 -18.79 -8.15
CA THR A 75 -4.33 -17.69 -8.17
C THR A 75 -3.40 -17.74 -9.37
N TYR A 76 -2.85 -16.59 -9.72
CA TYR A 76 -1.75 -16.48 -10.68
C TYR A 76 -0.70 -15.49 -10.19
N ILE A 77 0.54 -15.68 -10.63
CA ILE A 77 1.68 -14.88 -10.20
C ILE A 77 2.14 -13.98 -11.34
N LYS A 78 2.46 -12.72 -11.04
CA LYS A 78 3.01 -11.76 -11.99
C LYS A 78 4.21 -11.05 -11.38
N GLN A 79 5.31 -10.96 -12.14
CA GLN A 79 6.45 -10.13 -11.76
C GLN A 79 6.14 -8.64 -11.98
N SER A 80 6.52 -7.80 -11.04
CA SER A 80 6.35 -6.35 -11.07
C SER A 80 7.61 -5.68 -10.53
N GLY A 81 8.50 -5.27 -11.44
CA GLY A 81 9.85 -4.81 -11.08
C GLY A 81 10.63 -5.93 -10.39
N ASP A 82 11.17 -5.61 -9.21
CA ASP A 82 11.95 -6.55 -8.38
C ASP A 82 11.10 -7.44 -7.47
N HIS A 83 9.77 -7.32 -7.53
CA HIS A 83 8.84 -8.05 -6.68
C HIS A 83 7.90 -8.95 -7.48
N TRP A 84 7.23 -9.84 -6.76
CA TRP A 84 6.25 -10.78 -7.27
C TRP A 84 4.90 -10.55 -6.60
N LEU A 85 3.84 -10.50 -7.41
CA LEU A 85 2.47 -10.28 -6.97
C LEU A 85 1.66 -11.55 -7.20
N VAL A 86 0.92 -11.98 -6.19
CA VAL A 86 -0.05 -13.07 -6.29
C VAL A 86 -1.44 -12.49 -6.41
N TYR A 87 -2.14 -12.83 -7.48
CA TYR A 87 -3.48 -12.36 -7.76
C TYR A 87 -4.49 -13.49 -7.58
N ARG A 88 -5.67 -13.15 -7.08
CA ARG A 88 -6.85 -14.02 -7.17
C ARG A 88 -7.46 -13.91 -8.57
N ALA A 89 -7.67 -15.06 -9.22
CA ALA A 89 -8.15 -15.10 -10.60
C ALA A 89 -9.55 -14.50 -10.78
N GLY A 90 -10.44 -14.66 -9.81
CA GLY A 90 -11.85 -14.25 -9.94
C GLY A 90 -12.11 -12.73 -9.96
N ASP A 91 -11.24 -11.92 -9.35
CA ASP A 91 -11.43 -10.46 -9.28
C ASP A 91 -10.14 -9.64 -9.43
N HIS A 92 -9.04 -10.28 -9.82
CA HIS A 92 -7.73 -9.66 -10.02
C HIS A 92 -7.22 -8.87 -8.81
N LYS A 93 -7.69 -9.20 -7.60
CA LYS A 93 -7.16 -8.60 -6.37
C LYS A 93 -5.84 -9.23 -5.99
N THR A 94 -4.87 -8.40 -5.65
CA THR A 94 -3.60 -8.83 -5.07
C THR A 94 -3.84 -9.41 -3.67
N LEU A 95 -3.27 -10.59 -3.42
CA LEU A 95 -3.26 -11.26 -2.13
C LEU A 95 -2.00 -10.88 -1.36
N LYS A 96 -2.09 -10.83 -0.03
CA LYS A 96 -0.95 -10.48 0.83
C LYS A 96 0.03 -11.66 0.89
N SER A 97 1.32 -11.40 0.79
CA SER A 97 2.38 -12.39 1.02
C SER A 97 2.16 -13.16 2.33
N ILE A 98 2.61 -14.42 2.38
CA ILE A 98 2.70 -15.20 3.62
C ILE A 98 3.62 -14.56 4.67
N ASN A 99 4.57 -13.71 4.25
CA ASN A 99 5.45 -12.95 5.13
C ASN A 99 4.94 -11.53 5.41
N TYR A 100 3.69 -11.24 5.06
CA TYR A 100 3.08 -9.95 5.36
C TYR A 100 3.15 -9.63 6.85
N SER A 101 3.60 -8.42 7.16
CA SER A 101 3.63 -7.88 8.51
C SER A 101 2.76 -6.62 8.60
N PRO A 102 1.75 -6.59 9.48
CA PRO A 102 0.92 -5.41 9.67
C PRO A 102 1.75 -4.24 10.22
N ALA A 103 1.25 -3.02 10.00
CA ALA A 103 1.85 -1.81 10.54
C ALA A 103 1.63 -1.74 12.06
N ASP A 104 2.69 -1.46 12.82
CA ASP A 104 2.60 -1.20 14.27
C ASP A 104 2.63 0.29 14.58
N LEU A 105 1.47 0.95 14.44
CA LEU A 105 1.32 2.36 14.76
C LEU A 105 1.22 2.60 16.28
N ALA A 106 0.71 1.63 17.03
CA ALA A 106 0.54 1.75 18.48
C ALA A 106 1.91 1.82 19.16
N GLY A 107 2.85 0.96 18.76
CA GLY A 107 4.22 1.00 19.27
C GLY A 107 4.92 2.33 19.03
N ILE A 108 4.66 2.99 17.90
CA ILE A 108 5.25 4.29 17.57
C ILE A 108 4.58 5.43 18.36
N LEU A 109 3.26 5.39 18.54
CA LEU A 109 2.54 6.43 19.28
C LEU A 109 2.78 6.36 20.79
N GLN A 110 3.11 5.18 21.33
CA GLN A 110 3.28 4.96 22.77
C GLN A 110 4.75 4.99 23.23
N GLY A 111 5.71 5.03 22.30
CA GLY A 111 7.15 5.13 22.57
C GLY A 111 7.67 6.56 22.54
#